data_AF-A0A0D6LU33-F1
#
_entry.id   AF-A0A0D6LU33-F1
#
_cell.length_a   1.000
_cell.length_b   1.000
_cell.length_c   1.000
_cell.angle_alpha   90.00
_cell.angle_beta   90.00
_cell.angle_gamma   90.00
#
_symmetry.space_group_name_H-M   'P 1'
#
loop_
_entity.id
_entity.type
_entity.pdbx_description
1 polymer ?
#
loop_
_entity_poly.entity_id
_entity_poly.type
_entity_poly.pdbx_seq_one_letter_code
_entity_poly.pdbx_strand_id
1 'polypeptide(L)'
;MCSEFLRSGDSPLQRFVYKGIPAPFRKEIWMRNCAPRGPPTVIAVPLSTVEAIKLDLPRTFPNNRYLQTERSRNALGRILYCLAQHVPSVGYCQGLNFVAGVILLVVKDESKAADLLIQMVKRRQDYYGETMSGLRRDTKVLQKILT
;
A
#
# COMPACT_ATOMS: atom_id res chain seq x y z
N MET A 1 5.92 -30.54 14.72
CA MET A 1 5.48 -29.94 13.45
C MET A 1 5.76 -28.42 13.35
N CYS A 2 6.58 -27.84 14.25
CA CYS A 2 6.96 -26.41 14.24
C CYS A 2 8.45 -26.18 13.89
N SER A 3 9.17 -27.22 13.47
CA SER A 3 10.62 -27.20 13.26
C SER A 3 11.03 -27.15 11.78
N GLU A 4 10.09 -27.17 10.84
CA GLU A 4 10.38 -27.20 9.39
C GLU A 4 10.32 -25.83 8.70
N PHE A 5 9.81 -24.77 9.35
CA PHE A 5 9.71 -23.43 8.74
C PHE A 5 10.99 -22.59 8.83
N LEU A 6 12.04 -23.05 9.52
CA LEU A 6 13.30 -22.33 9.70
C LEU A 6 14.48 -22.92 8.90
N ARG A 7 14.22 -23.76 7.89
CA ARG A 7 15.26 -24.37 7.05
C ARG A 7 15.19 -23.93 5.59
N SER A 8 15.52 -22.68 5.36
CA SER A 8 16.13 -22.23 4.10
C SER A 8 17.07 -21.09 4.45
N GLY A 9 18.38 -21.27 4.27
CA GLY A 9 19.38 -20.29 4.70
C GLY A 9 19.06 -18.92 4.12
N ASP A 10 18.90 -17.92 4.99
CA ASP A 10 18.62 -16.55 4.57
C ASP A 10 19.66 -16.13 3.52
N SER A 11 19.19 -15.78 2.33
CA SER A 11 20.03 -15.18 1.32
C SER A 11 20.71 -13.92 1.90
N PRO A 12 21.95 -13.60 1.49
CA PRO A 12 22.61 -12.36 1.92
C PRO A 12 21.70 -11.12 1.76
N LEU A 13 20.84 -11.13 0.73
CA LEU A 13 19.84 -10.10 0.47
C LEU A 13 18.80 -9.98 1.60
N GLN A 14 18.21 -11.08 2.08
CA GLN A 14 17.25 -11.07 3.19
C GLN A 14 17.88 -10.45 4.44
N ARG A 15 19.12 -10.83 4.76
CA ARG A 15 19.86 -10.27 5.89
C ARG A 15 20.05 -8.74 5.76
N PHE A 16 20.30 -8.22 4.56
CA PHE A 16 20.39 -6.78 4.33
C PHE A 16 19.04 -6.07 4.43
N VAL A 17 17.96 -6.69 3.96
CA VAL A 17 16.60 -6.13 4.10
C VAL A 17 16.22 -6.00 5.58
N TYR A 18 16.53 -6.99 6.42
CA TYR A 18 16.26 -6.93 7.87
C TYR A 18 17.01 -5.80 8.59
N LYS A 19 18.21 -5.45 8.13
CA LYS A 19 18.97 -4.30 8.65
C LYS A 19 18.42 -2.95 8.20
N GLY A 20 17.50 -2.97 7.24
CA GLY A 20 16.93 -1.78 6.62
C GLY A 20 17.63 -1.42 5.31
N ILE A 21 16.81 -1.12 4.30
CA ILE A 21 17.29 -0.68 3.00
C ILE A 21 17.68 0.80 3.09
N PRO A 22 18.93 1.19 2.72
CA PRO A 22 19.34 2.59 2.69
C PRO A 22 18.46 3.42 1.76
N ALA A 23 18.17 4.66 2.14
CA ALA A 23 17.19 5.50 1.44
C ALA A 23 17.38 5.60 -0.10
N PRO A 24 18.61 5.76 -0.64
CA PRO A 24 18.81 5.84 -2.09
C PRO A 24 18.35 4.60 -2.87
N PHE A 25 18.44 3.41 -2.25
CA PHE A 25 18.13 2.13 -2.91
C PHE A 25 16.68 1.67 -2.70
N ARG A 26 15.91 2.33 -1.82
CA ARG A 26 14.54 1.91 -1.49
C ARG A 26 13.64 1.89 -2.72
N LYS A 27 13.70 2.93 -3.56
CA LYS A 27 12.89 3.00 -4.78
C LYS A 27 13.15 1.80 -5.69
N GLU A 28 14.41 1.49 -5.96
CA GLU A 28 14.78 0.38 -6.83
C GLU A 28 14.34 -0.96 -6.25
N ILE A 29 14.62 -1.20 -4.97
CA ILE A 29 14.31 -2.47 -4.30
C ILE A 29 12.81 -2.65 -4.11
N TRP A 30 12.05 -1.61 -3.76
CA TRP A 30 10.58 -1.71 -3.59
C TRP A 30 9.87 -1.95 -4.91
N MET A 31 10.39 -1.38 -5.99
CA MET A 31 9.85 -1.60 -7.34
C MET A 31 10.34 -2.91 -7.96
N ARG A 32 11.27 -3.63 -7.32
CA ARG A 32 11.76 -4.91 -7.81
C ARG A 32 10.60 -5.91 -7.89
N ASN A 33 10.34 -6.44 -9.08
CA ASN A 33 9.21 -7.31 -9.39
C ASN A 33 7.82 -6.67 -9.24
N CYS A 34 7.72 -5.34 -9.20
CA CYS A 34 6.44 -4.65 -9.29
C CYS A 34 5.95 -4.68 -10.73
N ALA A 35 5.01 -5.58 -11.02
CA ALA A 35 4.41 -5.67 -12.35
C ALA A 35 3.53 -4.43 -12.61
N PRO A 36 3.46 -3.95 -13.88
CA PRO A 36 2.58 -2.85 -14.25
C PRO A 36 1.11 -3.22 -14.00
N ARG A 37 0.29 -2.23 -13.59
CA ARG A 37 -1.10 -2.44 -13.16
C ARG A 37 -2.07 -2.95 -14.23
N GLY A 38 -1.73 -2.80 -15.53
CA GLY A 38 -2.62 -3.09 -16.65
C GLY A 38 -3.71 -2.04 -16.83
N PRO A 39 -4.76 -2.33 -17.62
CA PRO A 39 -5.93 -1.44 -17.71
C PRO A 39 -6.78 -1.48 -16.42
N PRO A 40 -7.54 -0.41 -16.14
CA PRO A 40 -8.43 -0.36 -14.99
C PRO A 40 -9.56 -1.40 -15.12
N THR A 41 -10.01 -1.94 -13.99
CA THR A 41 -11.16 -2.87 -13.94
C THR A 41 -12.48 -2.12 -14.10
N VAL A 42 -12.57 -0.90 -13.54
CA VAL A 42 -13.70 0.00 -13.74
C VAL A 42 -13.21 1.37 -14.21
N ILE A 43 -13.95 1.98 -15.13
CA ILE A 43 -13.61 3.29 -15.67
C ILE A 43 -13.97 4.39 -14.66
N ALA A 44 -15.17 4.32 -14.09
CA ALA A 44 -15.68 5.30 -13.14
C ALA A 44 -15.69 4.73 -11.71
N VAL A 45 -15.17 5.51 -10.78
CA VAL A 45 -15.17 5.23 -9.33
C VAL A 45 -16.40 5.89 -8.68
N PRO A 46 -17.09 5.23 -7.73
CA PRO A 46 -18.24 5.82 -7.03
C PRO A 46 -17.93 7.17 -6.38
N LEU A 47 -18.88 8.10 -6.41
CA LEU A 47 -18.71 9.44 -5.82
C LEU A 47 -18.34 9.40 -4.33
N SER A 48 -18.96 8.50 -3.57
CA SER A 48 -18.66 8.28 -2.15
C SER A 48 -17.20 7.92 -1.90
N THR A 49 -16.60 7.12 -2.78
CA THR A 49 -15.17 6.77 -2.73
C THR A 49 -14.29 7.98 -3.03
N VAL A 50 -14.67 8.80 -4.01
CA VAL A 50 -13.95 10.03 -4.36
C VAL A 50 -14.00 11.05 -3.21
N GLU A 51 -15.15 11.19 -2.56
CA GLU A 51 -15.33 12.07 -1.40
C GLU A 51 -14.52 11.60 -0.19
N ALA A 52 -14.53 10.30 0.10
CA ALA A 52 -13.71 9.71 1.16
C ALA A 52 -12.21 9.95 0.93
N ILE A 53 -11.73 9.79 -0.32
CA ILE A 53 -10.35 10.11 -0.68
C ILE A 53 -10.07 11.60 -0.41
N LYS A 54 -10.93 12.51 -0.91
CA LYS A 54 -10.74 13.97 -0.76
C LYS A 54 -10.67 14.39 0.71
N LEU A 55 -11.51 13.80 1.57
CA LEU A 55 -11.52 14.06 3.01
C LEU A 55 -10.19 13.69 3.67
N ASP A 56 -9.50 12.68 3.15
CA ASP A 56 -8.28 12.13 3.73
C ASP A 56 -7.00 12.82 3.26
N LEU A 57 -7.02 13.45 2.08
CA LEU A 57 -5.87 14.17 1.54
C LEU A 57 -5.26 15.23 2.48
N PRO A 58 -6.03 16.17 3.08
CA PRO A 58 -5.44 17.22 3.92
C PRO A 58 -4.82 16.68 5.22
N ARG A 59 -5.32 15.55 5.74
CA ARG A 59 -4.83 14.91 6.97
C ARG A 59 -3.68 13.91 6.74
N THR A 60 -3.26 13.70 5.49
CA THR A 60 -2.19 12.74 5.15
C THR A 60 -0.81 13.39 5.26
N PHE A 61 -0.05 13.04 6.31
CA PHE A 61 1.28 13.59 6.60
C PHE A 61 1.32 15.13 6.51
N PRO A 62 0.48 15.84 7.29
CA PRO A 62 0.25 17.28 7.11
C PRO A 62 1.50 18.13 7.33
N ASN A 63 2.52 17.61 8.02
CA ASN A 63 3.78 18.31 8.31
C ASN A 63 4.94 17.92 7.36
N ASN A 64 4.68 17.09 6.36
CA ASN A 64 5.71 16.67 5.42
C ASN A 64 5.86 17.68 4.28
N ARG A 65 7.05 18.30 4.16
CA ARG A 65 7.35 19.33 3.15
C ARG A 65 6.99 18.93 1.71
N TYR A 66 7.16 17.65 1.35
CA TYR A 66 6.84 17.19 0.00
C TYR A 66 5.32 17.04 -0.21
N LEU A 67 4.63 16.37 0.72
CA LEU A 67 3.19 16.09 0.62
C LEU A 67 2.29 17.31 0.93
N GLN A 68 2.84 18.38 1.51
CA GLN A 68 2.14 19.65 1.66
C GLN A 68 1.94 20.40 0.33
N THR A 69 2.72 20.09 -0.71
CA THR A 69 2.54 20.72 -2.02
C THR A 69 1.23 20.27 -2.68
N GLU A 70 0.51 21.22 -3.29
CA GLU A 70 -0.73 20.91 -4.01
C GLU A 70 -0.51 19.84 -5.08
N ARG A 71 0.59 19.93 -5.83
CA ARG A 71 1.00 18.95 -6.83
C ARG A 71 1.07 17.53 -6.25
N SER A 72 1.75 17.34 -5.13
CA SER A 72 1.94 16.01 -4.54
C SER A 72 0.67 15.50 -3.85
N ARG A 73 -0.15 16.39 -3.28
CA ARG A 73 -1.46 16.04 -2.72
C ARG A 73 -2.43 15.59 -3.81
N ASN A 74 -2.44 16.27 -4.95
CA ASN A 74 -3.24 15.88 -6.11
C ASN A 74 -2.74 14.55 -6.71
N ALA A 75 -1.42 14.34 -6.74
CA ALA A 75 -0.84 13.06 -7.14
C ALA A 75 -1.28 11.92 -6.21
N LEU A 76 -1.27 12.15 -4.90
CA LEU A 76 -1.77 11.19 -3.91
C LEU A 76 -3.25 10.85 -4.15
N GLY A 77 -4.09 11.85 -4.43
CA GLY A 77 -5.50 11.64 -4.77
C GLY A 77 -5.69 10.78 -6.02
N ARG A 78 -4.91 11.03 -7.08
CA ARG A 78 -4.94 10.23 -8.32
C ARG A 78 -4.45 8.81 -8.11
N ILE A 79 -3.44 8.59 -7.27
CA ILE A 79 -2.97 7.25 -6.90
C ILE A 79 -4.09 6.44 -6.22
N LEU A 80 -4.78 7.06 -5.24
CA LEU A 80 -5.88 6.41 -4.53
C LEU A 80 -7.11 6.17 -5.42
N TYR A 81 -7.40 7.11 -6.32
CA TYR A 81 -8.43 6.92 -7.34
C TYR A 81 -8.07 5.76 -8.28
N CYS A 82 -6.82 5.69 -8.73
CA CYS A 82 -6.32 4.63 -9.58
C CYS A 82 -6.41 3.26 -8.88
N LEU A 83 -6.14 3.20 -7.57
CA LEU A 83 -6.37 1.99 -6.79
C LEU A 83 -7.84 1.54 -6.86
N ALA A 84 -8.78 2.45 -6.61
CA ALA A 84 -10.21 2.13 -6.64
C ALA A 84 -10.67 1.66 -8.03
N GLN A 85 -10.06 2.15 -9.11
CA GLN A 85 -10.32 1.67 -10.47
C GLN A 85 -9.83 0.23 -10.72
N HIS A 86 -8.72 -0.18 -10.11
CA HIS A 86 -8.08 -1.48 -10.38
C HIS A 86 -8.44 -2.56 -9.35
N VAL A 87 -8.97 -2.17 -8.19
CA VAL A 87 -9.40 -3.08 -7.12
C VAL A 87 -10.77 -2.63 -6.61
N PRO A 88 -11.83 -2.68 -7.45
CA PRO A 88 -13.16 -2.19 -7.09
C PRO A 88 -13.80 -2.95 -5.92
N SER A 89 -13.40 -4.20 -5.66
CA SER A 89 -13.82 -4.98 -4.49
C SER A 89 -13.39 -4.37 -3.16
N VAL A 90 -12.31 -3.57 -3.17
CA VAL A 90 -11.82 -2.81 -2.01
C VAL A 90 -12.27 -1.34 -2.12
N GLY A 91 -12.25 -0.78 -3.33
CA GLY A 91 -12.50 0.64 -3.55
C GLY A 91 -11.46 1.49 -2.81
N TYR A 92 -11.91 2.19 -1.77
CA TYR A 92 -11.04 2.92 -0.84
C TYR A 92 -11.36 2.56 0.60
N CYS A 93 -10.41 1.92 1.27
CA CYS A 93 -10.41 1.71 2.71
C CYS A 93 -9.66 2.85 3.42
N GLN A 94 -10.28 3.46 4.43
CA GLN A 94 -9.67 4.53 5.21
C GLN A 94 -8.34 4.07 5.81
N GLY A 95 -7.30 4.89 5.67
CA GLY A 95 -5.93 4.58 6.09
C GLY A 95 -4.99 4.24 4.94
N LEU A 96 -5.53 3.84 3.77
CA LEU A 96 -4.72 3.61 2.56
C LEU A 96 -4.02 4.87 2.06
N ASN A 97 -4.55 6.05 2.36
CA ASN A 97 -3.89 7.35 2.13
C ASN A 97 -2.48 7.42 2.74
N PHE A 98 -2.28 6.89 3.95
CA PHE A 98 -0.96 6.89 4.58
C PHE A 98 -0.01 5.90 3.91
N VAL A 99 -0.49 4.72 3.51
CA VAL A 99 0.30 3.73 2.77
C VAL A 99 0.75 4.32 1.43
N ALA A 100 -0.20 4.89 0.67
CA ALA A 100 0.06 5.58 -0.58
C ALA A 100 1.02 6.76 -0.41
N GLY A 101 0.88 7.53 0.68
CA GLY A 101 1.76 8.63 1.02
C GLY A 101 3.21 8.19 1.26
N VAL A 102 3.43 7.11 2.01
CA VAL A 102 4.77 6.54 2.22
C VAL A 102 5.38 6.06 0.91
N ILE A 103 4.60 5.33 0.10
CA ILE A 103 5.04 4.86 -1.22
C ILE A 103 5.44 6.05 -2.10
N LEU A 104 4.60 7.07 -2.19
CA LEU A 104 4.86 8.27 -2.99
C LEU A 104 6.11 9.03 -2.49
N LEU A 105 6.33 9.08 -1.17
CA LEU A 105 7.52 9.69 -0.58
C LEU A 105 8.82 8.96 -0.95
N VAL A 106 8.79 7.63 -1.10
CA VAL A 106 9.95 6.81 -1.47
C VAL A 106 10.17 6.80 -2.98
N VAL A 107 9.11 6.57 -3.75
CA VAL A 107 9.18 6.32 -5.19
C VAL A 107 9.29 7.63 -5.99
N LYS A 108 8.67 8.72 -5.49
CA LYS A 108 8.65 10.06 -6.12
C LYS A 108 8.16 10.06 -7.57
N ASP A 109 7.34 9.08 -7.94
CA ASP A 109 6.76 8.89 -9.26
C ASP A 109 5.34 8.37 -9.06
N GLU A 110 4.36 9.12 -9.57
CA GLU A 110 2.93 8.88 -9.35
C GLU A 110 2.48 7.54 -9.95
N SER A 111 2.90 7.25 -11.18
CA SER A 111 2.50 6.03 -11.89
C SER A 111 3.07 4.79 -11.20
N LYS A 112 4.36 4.82 -10.87
CA LYS A 112 5.02 3.71 -10.18
C LYS A 112 4.48 3.50 -8.75
N ALA A 113 4.15 4.60 -8.06
CA ALA A 113 3.52 4.53 -6.75
C ALA A 113 2.13 3.87 -6.80
N ALA A 114 1.33 4.18 -7.84
CA ALA A 114 0.05 3.52 -8.08
C ALA A 114 0.21 2.03 -8.36
N ASP A 115 1.15 1.64 -9.23
CA ASP A 115 1.45 0.22 -9.51
C ASP A 115 1.77 -0.54 -8.22
N LEU A 116 2.68 -0.03 -7.40
CA LEU A 116 3.10 -0.70 -6.17
C LEU A 116 1.94 -0.83 -5.17
N LEU A 117 1.17 0.24 -4.97
CA LEU A 117 0.01 0.22 -4.08
C LEU A 117 -1.03 -0.80 -4.54
N ILE A 118 -1.37 -0.82 -5.83
CA ILE A 118 -2.33 -1.76 -6.41
C ILE A 118 -1.87 -3.20 -6.19
N GLN A 119 -0.59 -3.50 -6.43
CA GLN A 119 -0.07 -4.86 -6.25
C GLN A 119 -0.04 -5.29 -4.77
N MET A 120 0.26 -4.37 -3.85
CA MET A 120 0.18 -4.63 -2.42
C MET A 120 -1.25 -4.95 -1.98
N VAL A 121 -2.23 -4.13 -2.40
CA VAL A 121 -3.63 -4.32 -2.03
C VAL A 121 -4.22 -5.56 -2.69
N LYS A 122 -3.89 -5.85 -3.96
CA LYS A 122 -4.32 -7.08 -4.66
C LYS A 122 -3.90 -8.35 -3.93
N ARG A 123 -2.71 -8.35 -3.28
CA ARG A 123 -2.22 -9.50 -2.50
C ARG A 123 -2.91 -9.67 -1.15
N ARG A 124 -3.57 -8.64 -0.63
CA ARG A 124 -4.20 -8.61 0.71
C ARG A 124 -5.58 -7.97 0.67
N GLN A 125 -6.40 -8.30 -0.32
CA GLN A 125 -7.76 -7.73 -0.43
C GLN A 125 -8.62 -8.05 0.79
N ASP A 126 -8.37 -9.19 1.43
CA ASP A 126 -9.02 -9.64 2.66
C ASP A 126 -8.76 -8.74 3.88
N TYR A 127 -7.77 -7.84 3.82
CA TYR A 127 -7.49 -6.84 4.86
C TYR A 127 -8.32 -5.57 4.70
N TYR A 128 -8.65 -5.22 3.45
CA TYR A 128 -9.21 -3.91 3.11
C TYR A 128 -10.64 -4.00 2.58
N GLY A 129 -11.14 -5.20 2.28
CA GLY A 129 -12.53 -5.41 1.91
C GLY A 129 -13.48 -5.32 3.12
N GLU A 130 -14.78 -5.25 2.83
CA GLU A 130 -15.84 -4.95 3.81
C GLU A 130 -15.85 -5.86 5.04
N THR A 131 -15.58 -7.16 4.86
CA THR A 131 -15.58 -8.13 5.97
C THR A 131 -14.31 -8.10 6.82
N MET A 132 -13.24 -7.49 6.29
CA MET A 132 -11.88 -7.48 6.85
C MET A 132 -11.44 -8.86 7.38
N SER A 133 -11.79 -9.93 6.65
CA SER A 133 -11.64 -11.31 7.12
C SER A 133 -10.19 -11.69 7.44
N GLY A 134 -9.24 -11.19 6.67
CA GLY A 134 -7.80 -11.37 6.90
C GLY A 134 -7.35 -10.71 8.19
N LEU A 135 -7.71 -9.44 8.38
CA LEU A 135 -7.40 -8.70 9.60
C LEU A 135 -7.99 -9.39 10.84
N ARG A 136 -9.27 -9.79 10.78
CA ARG A 136 -9.94 -10.48 11.90
C ARG A 136 -9.28 -11.82 12.23
N ARG A 137 -8.80 -12.55 11.22
CA ARG A 137 -8.05 -13.80 11.40
C ARG A 137 -6.74 -13.53 12.15
N ASP A 138 -5.94 -12.58 11.68
CA ASP A 138 -4.64 -12.27 12.28
C ASP A 138 -4.78 -11.66 13.69
N THR A 139 -5.80 -10.84 13.94
CA THR A 139 -6.08 -10.35 15.30
C THR A 139 -6.34 -11.50 16.26
N LYS A 140 -7.07 -12.54 15.85
CA LYS A 140 -7.29 -13.74 16.69
C LYS A 140 -5.99 -14.53 16.91
N VAL A 141 -5.13 -14.64 15.89
CA VAL A 141 -3.82 -15.29 16.03
C VAL A 141 -2.94 -14.50 17.00
N LEU A 142 -2.88 -13.18 16.85
CA LEU A 142 -2.15 -12.29 17.75
C LEU A 142 -2.65 -12.42 19.19
N GLN A 143 -3.97 -12.42 19.39
CA GLN A 143 -4.56 -12.62 20.72
C GLN A 143 -4.08 -13.94 21.35
N LYS A 144 -4.04 -15.04 20.59
CA LYS A 144 -3.54 -16.33 21.06
C LYS A 144 -2.03 -16.37 21.34
N ILE A 145 -1.24 -15.49 20.73
CA ILE A 145 0.20 -15.39 21.01
C ILE A 145 0.44 -14.60 22.31
N LEU A 146 -0.46 -13.68 22.64
CA LEU A 146 -0.37 -12.84 23.84
C LEU A 146 -1.00 -13.47 25.10
N THR A 147 -1.78 -14.53 24.94
CA THR A 147 -2.43 -15.29 26.04
C THR A 147 -1.82 -16.68 26.17
#